data_AF-A0A496DJM5-F1
#
_entry.id   AF-A0A496DJM5-F1
#
_cell.length_a   1.000
_cell.length_b   1.000
_cell.length_c   1.000
_cell.angle_alpha   90.00
_cell.angle_beta   90.00
_cell.angle_gamma   90.00
#
_symmetry.space_group_name_H-M   'P 1'
#
loop_
_entity.id
_entity.type
_entity.pdbx_description
1 polymer ?
#
loop_
_entity_poly.entity_id
_entity_poly.type
_entity_poly.pdbx_seq_one_letter_code
_entity_poly.pdbx_strand_id
1 'polypeptide(L)'
;MATVMTETTTAKVREEQVTGLTAENAHRVTMIREKGTDHPPVPFHFRKEHHGTGNYVHLYGNPEDRNELHSRDFKDWEAVAFKHPGYLEDMWKQACDAYAWSSFDPEIRGETDIMIYGEELHNDLQIMQEEERDTYIAAYRQKLSAQLSALSRCANPMVTGRGGFDYHRQENTDRSYQNRYEEFRNWRQKVLEAVRRKKEAARPEEEKL
;
A
#
# COMPACT_ATOMS: atom_id res chain seq x y z
N MET A 1 -5.32 47.38 19.49
CA MET A 1 -5.60 46.97 18.10
C MET A 1 -4.29 46.36 17.59
N ALA A 2 -4.17 45.03 17.64
CA ALA A 2 -4.33 44.11 16.48
C ALA A 2 -3.34 44.48 15.36
N THR A 3 -2.39 43.62 14.99
CA THR A 3 -2.68 42.40 14.23
C THR A 3 -1.66 41.29 14.50
N VAL A 4 -2.18 40.10 14.74
CA VAL A 4 -1.48 38.81 14.83
C VAL A 4 -1.07 38.38 13.42
N MET A 5 0.23 38.20 13.17
CA MET A 5 0.70 37.52 11.96
C MET A 5 0.63 36.02 12.22
N THR A 6 -0.45 35.42 11.73
CA THR A 6 -0.59 33.97 11.60
C THR A 6 0.35 33.49 10.51
N GLU A 7 1.51 32.94 10.89
CA GLU A 7 2.29 32.11 9.99
C GLU A 7 1.53 30.82 9.74
N THR A 8 0.92 30.76 8.56
CA THR A 8 0.27 29.58 8.00
C THR A 8 1.29 28.45 7.94
N THR A 9 1.08 27.43 8.79
CA THR A 9 1.75 26.14 8.74
C THR A 9 1.54 25.53 7.36
N THR A 10 2.50 25.82 6.49
CA THR A 10 2.59 25.23 5.16
C THR A 10 3.05 23.79 5.37
N ALA A 11 2.23 22.85 4.91
CA ALA A 11 2.49 21.42 4.99
C ALA A 11 3.94 21.13 4.59
N LYS A 12 4.73 20.63 5.55
CA LYS A 12 5.95 19.90 5.27
C LYS A 12 5.52 18.63 4.53
N VAL A 13 5.41 18.72 3.21
CA VAL A 13 5.67 17.59 2.34
C VAL A 13 7.10 17.22 2.69
N ARG A 14 7.27 16.20 3.54
CA ARG A 14 8.58 15.57 3.71
C ARG A 14 8.94 15.11 2.30
N GLU A 15 9.81 15.84 1.61
CA GLU A 15 10.48 15.36 0.42
C GLU A 15 11.15 14.05 0.85
N GLU A 16 10.49 12.93 0.56
CA GLU A 16 11.19 11.67 0.53
C GLU A 16 12.33 11.84 -0.46
N GLN A 17 13.51 11.40 -0.05
CA GLN A 17 14.70 11.49 -0.86
C GLN A 17 14.43 10.86 -2.23
N VAL A 18 14.97 11.47 -3.28
CA VAL A 18 14.97 10.87 -4.61
C VAL A 18 15.55 9.47 -4.49
N THR A 19 14.78 8.47 -4.91
CA THR A 19 15.17 7.05 -4.86
C THR A 19 14.98 6.43 -6.24
N GLY A 20 15.56 5.25 -6.47
CA GLY A 20 15.30 4.51 -7.69
C GLY A 20 13.84 4.10 -7.78
N LEU A 21 13.24 4.17 -8.97
CA LEU A 21 11.94 3.56 -9.22
C LEU A 21 12.09 2.02 -9.16
N THR A 22 11.22 1.35 -8.42
CA THR A 22 11.21 -0.11 -8.27
C THR A 22 9.78 -0.64 -8.29
N ALA A 23 9.61 -1.95 -8.49
CA ALA A 23 8.30 -2.60 -8.34
C ALA A 23 7.74 -2.48 -6.90
N GLU A 24 8.61 -2.31 -5.91
CA GLU A 24 8.22 -2.17 -4.51
C GLU A 24 7.57 -0.81 -4.24
N ASN A 25 8.06 0.27 -4.88
CA ASN A 25 7.60 1.64 -4.61
C ASN A 25 6.66 2.22 -5.69
N ALA A 26 6.65 1.68 -6.92
CA ALA A 26 5.98 2.29 -8.06
C ALA A 26 4.49 2.63 -7.82
N HIS A 27 3.77 1.82 -7.04
CA HIS A 27 2.35 2.02 -6.75
C HIS A 27 2.03 3.38 -6.10
N ARG A 28 2.98 3.95 -5.34
CA ARG A 28 2.82 5.24 -4.66
C ARG A 28 3.54 6.40 -5.34
N VAL A 29 4.31 6.17 -6.41
CA VAL A 29 5.04 7.22 -7.13
C VAL A 29 4.05 8.08 -7.93
N THR A 30 4.28 9.40 -7.94
CA THR A 30 3.51 10.37 -8.75
C THR A 30 4.35 11.06 -9.81
N MET A 31 5.65 11.23 -9.58
CA MET A 31 6.57 11.88 -10.51
C MET A 31 7.85 11.04 -10.63
N ILE A 32 8.31 10.86 -11.87
CA ILE A 32 9.55 10.16 -12.18
C ILE A 32 10.48 11.04 -13.02
N ARG A 33 11.78 10.74 -12.99
CA ARG A 33 12.79 11.38 -13.83
C ARG A 33 13.76 10.33 -14.37
N GLU A 34 14.19 10.49 -15.60
CA GLU A 34 15.19 9.62 -16.21
C GLU A 34 16.56 9.83 -15.54
N LYS A 35 17.22 8.74 -15.14
CA LYS A 35 18.48 8.78 -14.40
C LYS A 35 19.60 9.41 -15.22
N GLY A 36 20.42 10.22 -14.54
CA GLY A 36 21.60 10.83 -15.16
C GLY A 36 21.27 11.91 -16.20
N THR A 37 20.03 12.40 -16.22
CA THR A 37 19.59 13.50 -17.09
C THR A 37 19.19 14.72 -16.26
N ASP A 38 19.29 15.89 -16.86
CA ASP A 38 18.73 17.15 -16.33
C ASP A 38 17.26 17.33 -16.77
N HIS A 39 16.61 16.28 -17.27
CA HIS A 39 15.22 16.35 -17.69
C HIS A 39 14.31 16.68 -16.50
N PRO A 40 13.28 17.52 -16.70
CA PRO A 40 12.32 17.80 -15.65
C PRO A 40 11.55 16.52 -15.28
N PRO A 41 11.17 16.33 -14.00
CA PRO A 41 10.32 15.22 -13.60
C PRO A 41 8.98 15.26 -14.35
N VAL A 42 8.50 14.09 -14.75
CA VAL A 42 7.24 13.91 -15.47
C VAL A 42 6.26 13.08 -14.63
N PRO A 43 4.94 13.28 -14.80
CA PRO A 43 3.93 12.47 -14.12
C PRO A 43 4.11 10.98 -14.40
N PHE A 44 3.93 10.14 -13.39
CA PHE A 44 3.92 8.69 -13.52
C PHE A 44 2.54 8.14 -13.17
N HIS A 45 2.04 7.25 -14.04
CA HIS A 45 0.73 6.64 -13.93
C HIS A 45 0.90 5.13 -13.77
N PHE A 46 0.93 4.69 -12.53
CA PHE A 46 1.03 3.29 -12.19
C PHE A 46 -0.18 2.48 -12.67
N ARG A 47 0.05 1.40 -13.44
CA ARG A 47 -0.97 0.45 -13.92
C ARG A 47 -2.20 1.15 -14.53
N LYS A 48 -1.95 2.16 -15.37
CA LYS A 48 -2.99 3.02 -15.96
C LYS A 48 -3.87 2.27 -16.96
N GLU A 49 -3.30 1.31 -17.69
CA GLU A 49 -4.03 0.46 -18.62
C GLU A 49 -3.95 -1.01 -18.21
N HIS A 50 -4.98 -1.78 -18.57
CA HIS A 50 -5.10 -3.20 -18.29
C HIS A 50 -5.55 -3.93 -19.56
N HIS A 51 -4.68 -4.77 -20.10
CA HIS A 51 -4.84 -5.42 -21.42
C HIS A 51 -5.22 -6.91 -21.32
N GLY A 52 -5.52 -7.40 -20.12
CA GLY A 52 -5.86 -8.80 -19.86
C GLY A 52 -5.31 -9.27 -18.52
N THR A 53 -5.54 -10.54 -18.17
CA THR A 53 -5.15 -11.10 -16.86
C THR A 53 -3.66 -10.89 -16.60
N GLY A 54 -3.35 -10.10 -15.55
CA GLY A 54 -1.97 -9.82 -15.15
C GLY A 54 -1.20 -8.83 -16.03
N ASN A 55 -1.80 -8.28 -17.08
CA ASN A 55 -1.11 -7.38 -17.99
C ASN A 55 -1.49 -5.92 -17.71
N TYR A 56 -0.65 -5.27 -16.90
CA TYR A 56 -0.75 -3.85 -16.60
C TYR A 56 0.32 -3.04 -17.33
N VAL A 57 -0.06 -1.86 -17.81
CA VAL A 57 0.86 -0.91 -18.43
C VAL A 57 0.93 0.35 -17.57
N HIS A 58 2.16 0.78 -17.28
CA HIS A 58 2.41 2.05 -16.63
C HIS A 58 2.64 3.12 -17.69
N LEU A 59 2.13 4.32 -17.49
CA LEU A 59 2.37 5.44 -18.39
C LEU A 59 3.20 6.52 -17.72
N TYR A 60 3.84 7.37 -18.50
CA TYR A 60 4.50 8.57 -18.00
C TYR A 60 4.25 9.79 -18.89
N GLY A 61 4.36 11.00 -18.32
CA GLY A 61 4.05 12.24 -19.01
C GLY A 61 2.53 12.45 -19.17
N ASN A 62 2.13 13.01 -20.32
CA ASN A 62 0.73 13.18 -20.67
C ASN A 62 0.11 11.80 -21.03
N PRO A 63 -0.96 11.36 -20.34
CA PRO A 63 -1.62 10.08 -20.65
C PRO A 63 -2.10 9.94 -22.09
N GLU A 64 -2.41 11.04 -22.77
CA GLU A 64 -2.88 11.03 -24.16
C GLU A 64 -1.80 10.60 -25.15
N ASP A 65 -0.53 10.86 -24.83
CA ASP A 65 0.61 10.46 -25.65
C ASP A 65 0.90 8.96 -25.55
N ARG A 66 0.31 8.28 -24.55
CA ARG A 66 0.47 6.84 -24.29
C ARG A 66 1.93 6.39 -24.21
N ASN A 67 2.80 7.22 -23.60
CA ASN A 67 4.19 6.80 -23.37
C ASN A 67 4.22 5.69 -22.32
N GLU A 68 4.50 4.47 -22.75
CA GLU A 68 4.55 3.30 -21.89
C GLU A 68 5.89 3.18 -21.16
N LEU A 69 5.83 2.81 -19.88
CA LEU A 69 7.00 2.45 -19.09
C LEU A 69 6.81 1.03 -18.55
N HIS A 70 7.65 0.10 -18.99
CA HIS A 70 7.65 -1.27 -18.49
C HIS A 70 8.46 -1.38 -17.19
N SER A 71 8.06 -2.29 -16.30
CA SER A 71 8.73 -2.49 -15.01
C SER A 71 10.22 -2.85 -15.13
N ARG A 72 10.63 -3.52 -16.23
CA ARG A 72 12.03 -3.85 -16.52
C ARG A 72 12.92 -2.61 -16.73
N ASP A 73 12.31 -1.50 -17.12
CA ASP A 73 12.97 -0.24 -17.45
C ASP A 73 13.01 0.70 -16.24
N PHE A 74 12.34 0.36 -15.13
CA PHE A 74 12.35 1.17 -13.89
C PHE A 74 13.76 1.47 -13.36
N LYS A 75 14.72 0.57 -13.61
CA LYS A 75 16.13 0.76 -13.25
C LYS A 75 16.73 2.04 -13.84
N ASP A 76 16.19 2.57 -14.93
CA ASP A 76 16.64 3.76 -15.63
C ASP A 76 15.91 5.04 -15.14
N TRP A 77 15.02 4.92 -14.15
CA TRP A 77 14.20 6.02 -13.63
C TRP A 77 14.36 6.22 -12.12
N GLU A 78 14.23 7.47 -11.70
CA GLU A 78 14.16 7.90 -10.31
C GLU A 78 12.71 8.25 -9.96
N ALA A 79 12.28 7.84 -8.77
CA ALA A 79 11.06 8.33 -8.15
C ALA A 79 11.36 9.63 -7.39
N VAL A 80 10.70 10.71 -7.80
CA VAL A 80 10.96 12.06 -7.30
C VAL A 80 9.87 12.54 -6.36
N ALA A 81 8.64 12.08 -6.55
CA ALA A 81 7.53 12.41 -5.67
C ALA A 81 6.60 11.21 -5.47
N PHE A 82 5.96 11.19 -4.30
CA PHE A 82 5.14 10.08 -3.84
C PHE A 82 3.81 10.58 -3.28
N LYS A 83 2.76 9.74 -3.37
CA LYS A 83 1.42 9.99 -2.81
C LYS A 83 1.44 9.98 -1.29
N HIS A 84 2.22 9.07 -0.71
CA HIS A 84 2.37 8.87 0.72
C HIS A 84 3.70 8.17 1.04
N PRO A 85 4.15 8.18 2.31
CA PRO A 85 5.34 7.45 2.73
C PRO A 85 5.30 5.94 2.46
N GLY A 86 6.48 5.33 2.32
CA GLY A 86 6.65 3.89 2.13
C GLY A 86 6.45 3.05 3.40
N TYR A 87 5.21 2.93 3.89
CA TYR A 87 4.94 2.24 5.17
C TYR A 87 5.15 0.72 5.15
N LEU A 88 5.01 0.07 3.98
CA LEU A 88 4.93 -1.39 3.84
C LEU A 88 5.85 -1.94 2.74
N GLU A 89 6.75 -1.13 2.17
CA GLU A 89 7.60 -1.54 1.03
C GLU A 89 8.45 -2.77 1.33
N ASP A 90 9.00 -2.85 2.54
CA ASP A 90 9.82 -3.98 3.00
C ASP A 90 9.02 -5.28 3.16
N MET A 91 7.69 -5.21 3.15
CA MET A 91 6.79 -6.38 3.19
C MET A 91 6.44 -6.88 1.78
N TRP A 92 6.88 -6.22 0.71
CA TRP A 92 6.55 -6.59 -0.68
C TRP A 92 6.89 -8.04 -1.00
N LYS A 93 8.10 -8.49 -0.63
CA LYS A 93 8.51 -9.89 -0.84
C LYS A 93 7.58 -10.86 -0.12
N GLN A 94 7.23 -10.58 1.14
CA GLN A 94 6.33 -11.43 1.93
C GLN A 94 4.93 -11.48 1.29
N ALA A 95 4.43 -10.36 0.76
CA ALA A 95 3.15 -10.30 0.08
C ALA A 95 3.15 -11.13 -1.21
N CYS A 96 4.24 -11.09 -1.99
CA CYS A 96 4.39 -11.93 -3.18
C CYS A 96 4.47 -13.42 -2.81
N ASP A 97 5.31 -13.76 -1.83
CA ASP A 97 5.50 -15.13 -1.35
C ASP A 97 4.19 -15.73 -0.77
N ALA A 98 3.30 -14.87 -0.25
CA ALA A 98 1.98 -15.31 0.23
C ALA A 98 1.10 -15.92 -0.86
N TYR A 99 1.34 -15.57 -2.13
CA TYR A 99 0.57 -16.07 -3.27
C TYR A 99 1.28 -17.17 -4.07
N ALA A 100 2.48 -17.59 -3.67
CA ALA A 100 3.31 -18.54 -4.42
C ALA A 100 2.61 -19.87 -4.76
N TRP A 101 1.66 -20.32 -3.93
CA TRP A 101 0.91 -21.56 -4.12
C TRP A 101 -0.53 -21.36 -4.59
N SER A 102 -1.00 -20.12 -4.69
CA SER A 102 -2.42 -19.81 -4.90
C SER A 102 -2.69 -18.91 -6.12
N SER A 103 -1.65 -18.35 -6.75
CA SER A 103 -1.75 -17.51 -7.95
C SER A 103 -0.74 -17.90 -9.03
N PHE A 104 -1.10 -17.67 -10.29
CA PHE A 104 -0.17 -17.74 -11.43
C PHE A 104 0.74 -16.50 -11.51
N ASP A 105 0.32 -15.37 -10.93
CA ASP A 105 1.09 -14.12 -10.91
C ASP A 105 1.24 -13.59 -9.46
N PRO A 106 2.03 -14.26 -8.60
CA PRO A 106 2.16 -13.89 -7.19
C PRO A 106 2.68 -12.47 -6.98
N GLU A 107 3.58 -12.00 -7.83
CA GLU A 107 4.14 -10.63 -7.77
C GLU A 107 3.06 -9.58 -7.95
N ILE A 108 2.17 -9.76 -8.93
CA ILE A 108 1.07 -8.84 -9.20
C ILE A 108 0.10 -8.79 -8.02
N ARG A 109 -0.21 -9.95 -7.43
CA ARG A 109 -1.10 -10.06 -6.28
C ARG A 109 -0.49 -9.41 -5.04
N GLY A 110 0.78 -9.71 -4.75
CA GLY A 110 1.52 -9.11 -3.64
C GLY A 110 1.62 -7.59 -3.75
N GLU A 111 1.98 -7.07 -4.93
CA GLU A 111 2.05 -5.62 -5.19
C GLU A 111 0.68 -4.95 -5.01
N THR A 112 -0.40 -5.62 -5.43
CA THR A 112 -1.77 -5.12 -5.24
C THR A 112 -2.15 -5.05 -3.76
N ASP A 113 -1.80 -6.07 -2.98
CA ASP A 113 -2.03 -6.08 -1.54
C ASP A 113 -1.26 -4.96 -0.84
N ILE A 114 0.04 -4.79 -1.13
CA ILE A 114 0.85 -3.70 -0.56
C ILE A 114 0.27 -2.33 -0.91
N MET A 115 -0.18 -2.13 -2.15
CA MET A 115 -0.84 -0.89 -2.57
C MET A 115 -2.11 -0.63 -1.74
N ILE A 116 -3.02 -1.60 -1.67
CA ILE A 116 -4.31 -1.46 -0.97
C ILE A 116 -4.10 -1.21 0.52
N TYR A 117 -3.27 -2.04 1.17
CA TYR A 117 -3.00 -1.91 2.60
C TYR A 117 -2.16 -0.67 2.93
N GLY A 118 -1.27 -0.26 2.03
CA GLY A 118 -0.47 0.96 2.18
C GLY A 118 -1.34 2.22 2.13
N GLU A 119 -2.28 2.29 1.18
CA GLU A 119 -3.24 3.38 1.07
C GLU A 119 -4.23 3.38 2.24
N GLU A 120 -4.71 2.21 2.66
CA GLU A 120 -5.56 2.07 3.85
C GLU A 120 -4.86 2.60 5.10
N LEU A 121 -3.62 2.16 5.35
CA LEU A 121 -2.82 2.62 6.47
C LEU A 121 -2.57 4.13 6.41
N HIS A 122 -2.24 4.67 5.23
CA HIS A 122 -2.06 6.11 5.07
C HIS A 122 -3.30 6.91 5.48
N ASN A 123 -4.48 6.47 5.02
CA ASN A 123 -5.77 7.09 5.32
C ASN A 123 -6.11 7.02 6.81
N ASP A 124 -5.83 5.89 7.46
CA ASP A 124 -6.04 5.72 8.89
C ASP A 124 -5.20 6.70 9.72
N LEU A 125 -3.95 6.90 9.32
CA LEU A 125 -3.03 7.80 10.03
C LEU A 125 -3.45 9.27 9.94
N GLN A 126 -4.21 9.68 8.92
CA GLN A 126 -4.72 11.06 8.79
C GLN A 126 -5.67 11.45 9.92
N ILE A 127 -6.37 10.49 10.53
CA ILE A 127 -7.31 10.77 11.62
C ILE A 127 -6.71 10.54 13.01
N MET A 128 -5.48 10.01 13.09
CA MET A 128 -4.78 9.69 14.35
C MET A 128 -3.87 10.82 14.81
N GLN A 129 -3.73 10.94 16.13
CA GLN A 129 -2.75 11.80 16.79
C GLN A 129 -1.34 11.26 16.53
N GLU A 130 -0.35 12.16 16.38
CA GLU A 130 1.01 11.78 15.96
C GLU A 130 1.68 10.80 16.92
N GLU A 131 1.40 10.91 18.21
CA GLU A 131 1.97 10.06 19.27
C GLU A 131 1.51 8.61 19.18
N GLU A 132 0.33 8.36 18.60
CA GLU A 132 -0.24 7.02 18.47
C GLU A 132 0.13 6.35 17.13
N ARG A 133 0.65 7.11 16.15
CA ARG A 133 0.89 6.64 14.77
C ARG A 133 1.89 5.50 14.70
N ASP A 134 3.05 5.64 15.35
CA ASP A 134 4.11 4.63 15.27
C ASP A 134 3.67 3.29 15.90
N THR A 135 2.96 3.36 17.03
CA THR A 135 2.38 2.18 17.68
C THR A 135 1.34 1.52 16.78
N TYR A 136 0.49 2.31 16.13
CA TYR A 136 -0.50 1.80 15.18
C TYR A 136 0.15 1.14 13.96
N ILE A 137 1.16 1.78 13.35
CA ILE A 137 1.90 1.24 12.21
C ILE A 137 2.55 -0.10 12.58
N ALA A 138 3.20 -0.19 13.75
CA ALA A 138 3.82 -1.43 14.20
C ALA A 138 2.80 -2.57 14.37
N ALA A 139 1.66 -2.30 15.01
CA ALA A 139 0.59 -3.28 15.20
C ALA A 139 -0.07 -3.68 13.88
N TYR A 140 -0.29 -2.72 12.97
CA TYR A 140 -0.83 -2.95 11.63
C TYR A 140 0.07 -3.90 10.84
N ARG A 141 1.38 -3.59 10.79
CA ARG A 141 2.41 -4.41 10.12
C ARG A 141 2.47 -5.82 10.70
N GLN A 142 2.44 -5.96 12.02
CA GLN A 142 2.45 -7.27 12.68
C GLN A 142 1.24 -8.11 12.26
N LYS A 143 0.04 -7.51 12.23
CA LYS A 143 -1.20 -8.22 11.88
C LYS A 143 -1.27 -8.56 10.40
N LEU A 144 -0.88 -7.64 9.52
CA LEU A 144 -0.77 -7.89 8.09
C LEU A 144 0.25 -9.01 7.80
N SER A 145 1.42 -8.97 8.43
CA SER A 145 2.45 -10.02 8.30
C SER A 145 1.92 -11.40 8.75
N ALA A 146 1.16 -11.45 9.85
CA ALA A 146 0.52 -12.69 10.31
C ALA A 146 -0.55 -13.21 9.33
N GLN A 147 -1.33 -12.31 8.72
CA GLN A 147 -2.30 -12.65 7.69
C GLN A 147 -1.60 -13.20 6.43
N LEU A 148 -0.57 -12.52 5.92
CA LEU A 148 0.20 -12.95 4.75
C LEU A 148 0.91 -14.30 5.00
N SER A 149 1.42 -14.50 6.21
CA SER A 149 2.01 -15.79 6.62
C SER A 149 1.00 -16.92 6.72
N ALA A 150 -0.28 -16.61 6.96
CA ALA A 150 -1.35 -17.61 6.92
C ALA A 150 -1.75 -17.92 5.47
N LEU A 151 -1.85 -16.87 4.64
CA LEU A 151 -2.16 -16.97 3.23
C LEU A 151 -1.10 -17.76 2.45
N SER A 152 0.19 -17.64 2.79
CA SER A 152 1.28 -18.39 2.15
C SER A 152 1.15 -19.91 2.25
N ARG A 153 0.29 -20.42 3.13
CA ARG A 153 0.01 -21.84 3.29
C ARG A 153 -1.20 -22.32 2.48
N CYS A 154 -2.03 -21.39 1.99
CA CYS A 154 -3.16 -21.68 1.14
C CYS A 154 -2.67 -22.03 -0.26
N ALA A 155 -3.20 -23.10 -0.84
CA ALA A 155 -2.85 -23.52 -2.18
C ALA A 155 -4.08 -23.62 -3.08
N ASN A 156 -3.89 -23.37 -4.37
CA ASN A 156 -4.90 -23.55 -5.38
C ASN A 156 -4.55 -24.80 -6.22
N PRO A 157 -5.46 -25.79 -6.38
CA PRO A 157 -5.18 -26.98 -7.18
C PRO A 157 -4.97 -26.69 -8.67
N MET A 158 -5.42 -25.53 -9.16
CA MET A 158 -5.12 -25.09 -10.54
C MET A 158 -3.66 -24.64 -10.68
N VAL A 159 -3.05 -24.12 -9.61
CA VAL A 159 -1.65 -23.65 -9.59
C VAL A 159 -0.70 -24.80 -9.20
N THR A 160 -1.09 -25.59 -8.20
CA THR A 160 -0.26 -26.66 -7.62
C THR A 160 -0.48 -28.04 -8.24
N GLY A 161 -1.49 -28.16 -9.11
CA GLY A 161 -1.90 -29.43 -9.70
C GLY A 161 -2.93 -30.17 -8.85
N ARG A 162 -3.80 -30.94 -9.52
CA ARG A 162 -4.89 -31.70 -8.87
C ARG A 162 -4.42 -33.01 -8.24
N GLY A 163 -3.29 -33.57 -8.69
CA GLY A 163 -2.80 -34.86 -8.22
C GLY A 163 -2.32 -34.78 -6.76
N GLY A 164 -2.94 -35.55 -5.86
CA GLY A 164 -2.54 -35.58 -4.45
C GLY A 164 -2.92 -34.32 -3.65
N PHE A 165 -3.78 -33.45 -4.19
CA PHE A 165 -4.24 -32.25 -3.49
C PHE A 165 -5.20 -32.61 -2.36
N ASP A 166 -4.79 -32.36 -1.11
CA ASP A 166 -5.60 -32.63 0.07
C ASP A 166 -6.55 -31.44 0.36
N TYR A 167 -7.78 -31.56 -0.15
CA TYR A 167 -8.83 -30.55 0.03
C TYR A 167 -9.19 -30.30 1.50
N HIS A 168 -9.18 -31.33 2.35
CA HIS A 168 -9.55 -31.19 3.76
C HIS A 168 -8.46 -30.43 4.53
N ARG A 169 -7.19 -30.73 4.25
CA ARG A 169 -6.08 -29.94 4.79
C ARG A 169 -6.16 -28.48 4.33
N GLN A 170 -6.52 -28.25 3.07
CA GLN A 170 -6.60 -26.90 2.50
C GLN A 170 -7.75 -26.08 3.08
N GLU A 171 -8.89 -26.70 3.38
CA GLU A 171 -9.98 -26.03 4.10
C GLU A 171 -9.52 -25.51 5.47
N ASN A 172 -8.67 -26.27 6.18
CA ASN A 172 -8.12 -25.85 7.46
C ASN A 172 -7.13 -24.68 7.32
N THR A 173 -6.29 -24.66 6.27
CA THR A 173 -5.39 -23.54 6.01
C THR A 173 -6.17 -22.29 5.60
N ASP A 174 -7.20 -22.43 4.77
CA ASP A 174 -8.07 -21.33 4.37
C ASP A 174 -8.80 -20.74 5.58
N ARG A 175 -9.33 -21.59 6.47
CA ARG A 175 -9.93 -21.15 7.73
C ARG A 175 -8.92 -20.42 8.62
N SER A 176 -7.68 -20.88 8.69
CA SER A 176 -6.62 -20.20 9.43
C SER A 176 -6.33 -18.81 8.84
N TYR A 177 -6.32 -18.67 7.52
CA TYR A 177 -6.17 -17.38 6.85
C TYR A 177 -7.37 -16.45 7.13
N GLN A 178 -8.60 -16.94 6.96
CA GLN A 178 -9.82 -16.16 7.23
C GLN A 178 -9.86 -15.66 8.67
N ASN A 179 -9.52 -16.50 9.65
CA ASN A 179 -9.45 -16.09 11.06
C ASN A 179 -8.44 -14.95 11.27
N ARG A 180 -7.27 -14.98 10.61
CA ARG A 180 -6.28 -13.89 10.71
C ARG A 180 -6.75 -12.62 10.02
N TYR A 181 -7.38 -12.75 8.86
CA TYR A 181 -7.99 -11.63 8.16
C TYR A 181 -9.05 -10.95 9.04
N GLU A 182 -10.00 -11.70 9.58
CA GLU A 182 -11.04 -11.19 10.47
C GLU A 182 -10.46 -10.58 11.75
N GLU A 183 -9.49 -11.23 12.38
CA GLU A 183 -8.79 -10.68 13.56
C GLU A 183 -8.19 -9.30 13.25
N PHE A 184 -7.55 -9.17 12.09
CA PHE A 184 -6.96 -7.90 11.65
C PHE A 184 -8.02 -6.84 11.39
N ARG A 185 -9.07 -7.15 10.63
CA ARG A 185 -10.16 -6.22 10.32
C ARG A 185 -10.91 -5.77 11.58
N ASN A 186 -11.23 -6.70 12.47
CA ASN A 186 -11.91 -6.41 13.73
C ASN A 186 -11.04 -5.53 14.64
N TRP A 187 -9.73 -5.79 14.71
CA TRP A 187 -8.81 -4.93 15.44
C TRP A 187 -8.78 -3.52 14.87
N ARG A 188 -8.61 -3.38 13.54
CA ARG A 188 -8.57 -2.09 12.86
C ARG A 188 -9.83 -1.28 13.14
N GLN A 189 -11.01 -1.89 12.98
CA GLN A 189 -12.29 -1.24 13.26
C GLN A 189 -12.36 -0.71 14.69
N LYS A 190 -12.02 -1.54 15.69
CA LYS A 190 -12.04 -1.12 17.11
C LYS A 190 -11.12 0.05 17.40
N VAL A 191 -9.91 0.04 16.82
CA VAL A 191 -8.95 1.15 16.99
C VAL A 191 -9.50 2.44 16.38
N LEU A 192 -10.01 2.39 15.15
CA LEU A 192 -10.53 3.58 14.47
C LEU A 192 -11.79 4.13 15.15
N GLU A 193 -12.66 3.27 15.68
CA GLU A 193 -13.80 3.69 16.50
C GLU A 193 -13.34 4.41 17.78
N ALA A 194 -12.30 3.89 18.46
CA ALA A 194 -11.75 4.54 19.64
C ALA A 194 -11.13 5.93 19.31
N VAL A 195 -10.41 6.04 18.19
CA VAL A 195 -9.85 7.31 17.70
C VAL A 195 -10.97 8.32 17.41
N ARG A 196 -12.04 7.90 16.74
CA ARG A 196 -13.21 8.75 16.47
C ARG A 196 -13.88 9.24 17.75
N ARG A 197 -14.10 8.34 18.73
CA ARG A 197 -14.67 8.70 20.03
C ARG A 197 -13.80 9.71 20.78
N LYS A 198 -12.47 9.54 20.78
CA LYS A 198 -11.54 10.50 21.38
C LYS A 198 -11.64 11.87 20.69
N LYS A 199 -11.72 11.89 19.35
CA LYS A 199 -11.86 13.12 18.56
C LYS A 199 -13.18 13.84 18.84
N GLU A 200 -14.28 13.11 18.95
CA GLU A 200 -15.61 13.66 19.30
C GLU A 200 -15.65 14.19 20.74
N ALA A 201 -15.02 13.49 21.69
CA ALA A 201 -14.95 13.92 23.08
C ALA A 201 -14.12 15.22 23.24
N ALA A 202 -13.09 15.39 22.41
CA ALA A 202 -12.25 16.59 22.39
C ALA A 202 -12.90 17.78 21.67
N ARG A 203 -14.06 17.61 21.00
CA ARG A 203 -14.77 18.70 20.33
C ARG A 203 -15.47 19.60 21.37
N PRO A 204 -15.24 20.93 21.36
CA PRO A 204 -15.84 21.85 22.33
C PRO A 204 -17.37 21.87 22.25
N GLU A 205 -18.05 22.13 23.37
CA GLU A 205 -19.52 22.01 23.48
C GLU A 205 -20.31 22.92 22.52
N GLU A 206 -19.73 24.02 22.04
CA GLU A 206 -20.37 24.94 21.09
C GLU A 206 -20.63 24.34 19.69
N GLU A 207 -19.92 23.26 19.31
CA GLU A 207 -20.15 22.52 18.06
C GLU A 207 -21.03 21.27 18.23
N LYS A 208 -21.58 21.03 19.42
CA LYS A 208 -22.46 19.87 19.70
C LYS A 208 -23.95 20.19 19.57
N LEU A 209 -24.30 21.40 19.11
CA LEU A 209 -25.68 21.86 18.84
C LEU A 209 -26.18 21.44 17.45
#